data_AF-A0A0N1JXM2-F1
#
_entry.id   AF-A0A0N1JXM2-F1
#
_cell.length_a   1.000
_cell.length_b   1.000
_cell.length_c   1.000
_cell.angle_alpha   90.00
_cell.angle_beta   90.00
_cell.angle_gamma   90.00
#
_symmetry.space_group_name_H-M   'P 1'
#
loop_
_entity.id
_entity.type
_entity.pdbx_description
1 polymer ?
#
loop_
_entity_poly.entity_id
_entity_poly.type
_entity_poly.pdbx_seq_one_letter_code
_entity_poly.pdbx_strand_id
1 'polypeptide(L)'
;MAALAPSATVGAKPSATQAALPASVDLSKYAPAPGNQGQVGSCAAWAVDYTAYGVLEREQKIAGGPQAPMFTYAQVVKGQQRGTSLADHFRIAMKQGVDAKSHYYQGDFDYTSQPTAGERRNAAKWKLSGYTPLHTGSQLKNDVKAALAKGLPVTVAMPVHNSFFNVTPQVAASYSYYPTAGDPMAGGHAMAIVGYTSKGVRVENSWGSGWGDHGFINLSWKFLTDQTWEANAVGKLIKR
;
A
#
# COMPACT_ATOMS: atom_id res chain seq x y z
N MET A 1 -54.39 30.02 -42.08
CA MET A 1 -53.98 28.70 -41.55
C MET A 1 -52.54 28.47 -41.95
N ALA A 2 -51.61 28.73 -41.03
CA ALA A 2 -50.18 28.49 -41.23
C ALA A 2 -49.74 27.48 -40.17
N ALA A 3 -49.34 26.29 -40.60
CA ALA A 3 -48.92 25.20 -39.74
C ALA A 3 -47.46 25.44 -39.30
N LEU A 4 -47.25 25.48 -37.98
CA LEU A 4 -45.95 25.53 -37.33
C LEU A 4 -45.25 24.17 -37.45
N ALA A 5 -44.01 24.17 -37.95
CA ALA A 5 -43.14 23.01 -37.98
C ALA A 5 -42.65 22.66 -36.55
N PRO A 6 -42.51 21.37 -36.19
CA PRO A 6 -42.01 20.98 -34.88
C PRO A 6 -40.49 21.13 -34.78
N SER A 7 -40.05 21.79 -33.69
CA SER A 7 -38.65 21.95 -33.30
C SER A 7 -37.94 20.61 -33.12
N ALA A 8 -36.77 20.49 -33.73
CA ALA A 8 -35.86 19.37 -33.52
C ALA A 8 -35.40 19.31 -32.06
N THR A 9 -35.67 18.17 -31.40
CA THR A 9 -35.12 17.86 -30.09
C THR A 9 -33.63 17.54 -30.22
N VAL A 10 -32.80 18.33 -29.54
CA VAL A 10 -31.37 18.12 -29.42
C VAL A 10 -31.13 16.79 -28.71
N GLY A 11 -30.62 15.80 -29.43
CA GLY A 11 -30.22 14.51 -28.89
C GLY A 11 -29.15 14.68 -27.82
N ALA A 12 -29.44 14.19 -26.61
CA ALA A 12 -28.47 14.08 -25.54
C ALA A 12 -27.29 13.20 -26.01
N LYS A 13 -26.07 13.73 -25.87
CA LYS A 13 -24.82 12.98 -26.05
C LYS A 13 -24.82 11.76 -25.12
N PRO A 14 -24.43 10.56 -25.59
CA PRO A 14 -24.29 9.41 -24.71
C PRO A 14 -23.26 9.73 -23.61
N SER A 15 -23.68 9.56 -22.36
CA SER A 15 -22.81 9.58 -21.19
C SER A 15 -21.65 8.61 -21.44
N ALA A 16 -20.41 9.07 -21.22
CA ALA A 16 -19.22 8.24 -21.32
C ALA A 16 -19.40 7.01 -20.40
N THR A 17 -19.53 5.84 -21.01
CA THR A 17 -19.52 4.56 -20.30
C THR A 17 -18.26 4.50 -19.45
N GLN A 18 -18.41 4.54 -18.13
CA GLN A 18 -17.33 4.29 -17.19
C GLN A 18 -16.70 2.95 -17.57
N ALA A 19 -15.46 2.99 -18.08
CA ALA A 19 -14.78 1.78 -18.51
C ALA A 19 -14.82 0.75 -17.37
N ALA A 20 -15.31 -0.45 -17.66
CA ALA A 20 -15.44 -1.50 -16.66
C ALA A 20 -14.04 -1.83 -16.09
N LEU A 21 -13.92 -1.86 -14.77
CA LEU A 21 -12.67 -2.25 -14.11
C LEU A 21 -12.32 -3.70 -14.46
N PRO A 22 -11.01 -4.04 -14.58
CA PRO A 22 -10.58 -5.41 -14.82
C PRO A 22 -11.18 -6.42 -13.81
N ALA A 23 -11.32 -7.67 -14.24
CA ALA A 23 -11.76 -8.76 -13.34
C ALA A 23 -10.72 -9.06 -12.25
N SER A 24 -9.44 -8.85 -12.57
CA SER A 24 -8.30 -9.01 -11.68
C SER A 24 -7.16 -8.07 -12.08
N VAL A 25 -6.33 -7.70 -11.12
CA VAL A 25 -5.06 -7.00 -11.33
C VAL A 25 -4.00 -7.67 -10.49
N ASP A 26 -2.79 -7.84 -11.05
CA ASP A 26 -1.64 -8.36 -10.33
C ASP A 26 -0.42 -7.43 -10.51
N LEU A 27 -0.10 -6.71 -9.44
CA LEU A 27 1.13 -5.91 -9.28
C LEU A 27 2.17 -6.65 -8.42
N SER A 28 1.90 -7.85 -7.92
CA SER A 28 2.85 -8.60 -7.08
C SER A 28 4.14 -8.92 -7.82
N LYS A 29 4.07 -9.09 -9.15
CA LYS A 29 5.25 -9.18 -10.03
C LYS A 29 6.20 -7.97 -9.96
N TYR A 30 5.68 -6.81 -9.55
CA TYR A 30 6.45 -5.58 -9.35
C TYR A 30 6.88 -5.39 -7.91
N ALA A 31 6.29 -6.14 -6.98
CA ALA A 31 6.60 -5.99 -5.57
C ALA A 31 8.01 -6.52 -5.26
N PRO A 32 8.77 -5.85 -4.38
CA PRO A 32 10.06 -6.34 -3.94
C PRO A 32 9.92 -7.68 -3.21
N ALA A 33 11.04 -8.38 -2.98
CA ALA A 33 10.99 -9.53 -2.08
C ALA A 33 10.54 -9.05 -0.70
N PRO A 34 9.61 -9.75 0.00
CA PRO A 34 9.05 -9.27 1.25
C PRO A 34 10.12 -8.95 2.29
N GLY A 35 10.06 -7.72 2.80
CA GLY A 35 10.97 -7.19 3.80
C GLY A 35 10.73 -7.78 5.19
N ASN A 36 11.62 -7.47 6.14
CA ASN A 36 11.47 -7.90 7.52
C ASN A 36 11.71 -6.74 8.49
N GLN A 37 10.65 -6.25 9.13
CA GLN A 37 10.71 -5.19 10.13
C GLN A 37 11.32 -5.63 11.47
N GLY A 38 11.46 -6.94 11.69
CA GLY A 38 11.92 -7.50 12.95
C GLY A 38 11.04 -7.04 14.13
N GLN A 39 11.69 -6.61 15.21
CA GLN A 39 11.03 -6.14 16.43
C GLN A 39 10.79 -4.63 16.43
N VAL A 40 10.89 -3.97 15.27
CA VAL A 40 10.70 -2.53 15.13
C VAL A 40 9.25 -2.21 14.79
N GLY A 41 8.69 -1.19 15.42
CA GLY A 41 7.31 -0.70 15.20
C GLY A 41 7.09 -0.01 13.85
N SER A 42 7.77 -0.44 12.79
CA SER A 42 7.96 0.29 11.53
C SER A 42 7.10 -0.21 10.37
N CYS A 43 6.07 -1.03 10.61
CA CYS A 43 5.23 -1.62 9.56
C CYS A 43 4.66 -0.57 8.59
N ALA A 44 4.25 0.60 9.07
CA ALA A 44 3.76 1.69 8.22
C ALA A 44 4.83 2.21 7.26
N ALA A 45 6.09 2.29 7.70
CA ALA A 45 7.23 2.63 6.85
C ALA A 45 7.49 1.52 5.82
N TRP A 46 7.46 0.24 6.21
CA TRP A 46 7.65 -0.87 5.27
C TRP A 46 6.55 -0.90 4.19
N ALA A 47 5.30 -0.68 4.57
CA ALA A 47 4.19 -0.66 3.62
C ALA A 47 4.32 0.49 2.60
N VAL A 48 4.63 1.71 3.07
CA VAL A 48 4.78 2.90 2.22
C VAL A 48 6.10 2.88 1.47
N ASP A 49 7.21 2.91 2.20
CA ASP A 49 8.54 3.19 1.66
C ASP A 49 9.18 2.00 0.96
N TYR A 50 8.83 0.76 1.31
CA TYR A 50 9.46 -0.40 0.69
C TYR A 50 8.54 -1.05 -0.34
N THR A 51 7.40 -1.57 0.08
CA THR A 51 6.54 -2.33 -0.84
C THR A 51 5.87 -1.42 -1.87
N ALA A 52 5.18 -0.35 -1.44
CA ALA A 52 4.48 0.52 -2.39
C ALA A 52 5.44 1.26 -3.32
N TYR A 53 6.55 1.79 -2.81
CA TYR A 53 7.62 2.32 -3.65
C TYR A 53 8.17 1.28 -4.62
N GLY A 54 8.53 0.07 -4.16
CA GLY A 54 9.08 -0.96 -5.04
C GLY A 54 8.13 -1.37 -6.17
N VAL A 55 6.83 -1.48 -5.86
CA VAL A 55 5.79 -1.69 -6.89
C VAL A 55 5.79 -0.55 -7.90
N LEU A 56 5.77 0.70 -7.44
CA LEU A 56 5.76 1.88 -8.31
C LEU A 56 7.03 2.01 -9.14
N GLU A 57 8.20 1.75 -8.57
CA GLU A 57 9.47 1.76 -9.27
C GLU A 57 9.45 0.81 -10.46
N ARG A 58 9.10 -0.46 -10.23
CA ARG A 58 9.11 -1.46 -11.31
C ARG A 58 7.98 -1.24 -12.30
N GLU A 59 6.81 -0.80 -11.86
CA GLU A 59 5.68 -0.48 -12.74
C GLU A 59 6.00 0.72 -13.65
N GLN A 60 6.67 1.75 -13.12
CA GLN A 60 7.10 2.95 -13.85
C GLN A 60 8.45 2.79 -14.57
N LYS A 61 9.10 1.62 -14.47
CA LYS A 61 10.45 1.34 -15.01
C LYS A 61 11.51 2.32 -14.48
N ILE A 62 11.39 2.69 -13.21
CA ILE A 62 12.33 3.50 -12.46
C ILE A 62 13.30 2.57 -11.72
N ALA A 63 14.60 2.79 -11.89
CA ALA A 63 15.63 2.16 -11.07
C ALA A 63 15.95 3.04 -9.86
N GLY A 64 16.52 2.46 -8.80
CA GLY A 64 17.00 3.22 -7.65
C GLY A 64 16.51 2.72 -6.30
N GLY A 65 15.63 1.72 -6.26
CA GLY A 65 15.26 1.04 -5.03
C GLY A 65 15.87 -0.36 -4.87
N PRO A 66 15.39 -1.14 -3.90
CA PRO A 66 14.30 -0.79 -2.97
C PRO A 66 14.69 0.36 -2.04
N GLN A 67 13.71 1.20 -1.66
CA GLN A 67 13.93 2.29 -0.71
C GLN A 67 13.95 1.79 0.74
N ALA A 68 14.56 2.57 1.63
CA ALA A 68 14.84 2.20 3.01
C ALA A 68 13.71 2.67 3.97
N PRO A 69 12.96 1.75 4.60
CA PRO A 69 11.90 2.10 5.55
C PRO A 69 12.38 2.92 6.75
N MET A 70 13.60 2.66 7.23
CA MET A 70 14.16 3.40 8.35
C MET A 70 14.39 4.87 8.03
N PHE A 71 14.51 5.24 6.75
CA PHE A 71 14.71 6.63 6.36
C PHE A 71 13.58 7.52 6.88
N THR A 72 12.31 7.14 6.66
CA THR A 72 11.20 7.94 7.17
C THR A 72 10.89 7.58 8.63
N TYR A 73 10.96 6.29 9.01
CA TYR A 73 10.63 5.86 10.37
C TYR A 73 11.49 6.54 11.43
N ALA A 74 12.82 6.55 11.27
CA ALA A 74 13.74 7.21 12.21
C ALA A 74 13.39 8.70 12.38
N GLN A 75 12.99 9.39 11.32
CA GLN A 75 12.58 10.79 11.37
C GLN A 75 11.27 11.02 12.13
N VAL A 76 10.33 10.09 12.00
CA VAL A 76 9.03 10.17 12.70
C VAL A 76 9.22 9.86 14.19
N VAL A 77 9.97 8.82 14.53
CA VAL A 77 10.04 8.34 15.90
C VAL A 77 11.14 8.99 16.74
N LYS A 78 12.19 9.53 16.12
CA LYS A 78 13.30 10.22 16.77
C LYS A 78 13.90 9.42 17.94
N GLY A 79 14.21 8.15 17.69
CA GLY A 79 14.80 7.23 18.67
C GLY A 79 13.82 6.53 19.62
N GLN A 80 12.50 6.74 19.48
CA GLN A 80 11.51 6.04 20.30
C GLN A 80 10.97 4.79 19.62
N GLN A 81 10.83 3.68 20.34
CA GLN A 81 10.23 2.47 19.78
C GLN A 81 8.70 2.51 19.90
N ARG A 82 8.01 2.87 18.81
CA ARG A 82 6.55 2.96 18.78
C ARG A 82 6.00 2.81 17.36
N GLY A 83 4.74 2.43 17.24
CA GLY A 83 4.01 2.49 15.98
C GLY A 83 3.84 3.92 15.45
N THR A 84 3.63 4.05 14.15
CA THR A 84 3.47 5.32 13.42
C THR A 84 2.28 5.25 12.45
N SER A 85 1.76 6.39 12.03
CA SER A 85 0.67 6.44 11.05
C SER A 85 1.20 6.37 9.62
N LEU A 86 0.41 5.82 8.68
CA LEU A 86 0.74 5.85 7.24
C LEU A 86 0.95 7.30 6.75
N ALA A 87 0.12 8.23 7.23
CA ALA A 87 0.21 9.66 6.93
C ALA A 87 1.57 10.29 7.30
N ASP A 88 2.21 9.82 8.38
CA ASP A 88 3.53 10.33 8.79
C ASP A 88 4.60 10.06 7.73
N HIS A 89 4.56 8.86 7.15
CA HIS A 89 5.48 8.42 6.11
C HIS A 89 5.18 9.11 4.78
N PHE A 90 3.90 9.18 4.37
CA PHE A 90 3.52 9.91 3.17
C PHE A 90 3.99 11.37 3.18
N ARG A 91 3.85 12.06 4.31
CA ARG A 91 4.31 13.45 4.46
C ARG A 91 5.81 13.60 4.20
N ILE A 92 6.64 12.66 4.63
CA ILE A 92 8.08 12.68 4.36
C ILE A 92 8.36 12.28 2.92
N ALA A 93 7.76 11.19 2.44
CA ALA A 93 7.92 10.68 1.08
C ALA A 93 7.50 11.70 0.00
N MET A 94 6.48 12.53 0.25
CA MET A 94 6.10 13.61 -0.68
C MET A 94 7.04 14.82 -0.59
N LYS A 95 7.45 15.22 0.62
CA LYS A 95 8.26 16.43 0.81
C LYS A 95 9.73 16.21 0.46
N GLN A 96 10.29 15.13 0.96
CA GLN A 96 11.72 14.79 0.89
C GLN A 96 11.99 13.65 -0.09
N GLY A 97 11.05 12.73 -0.27
CA GLY A 97 11.31 11.43 -0.90
C GLY A 97 11.81 10.41 0.12
N VAL A 98 12.26 9.26 -0.37
CA VAL A 98 12.85 8.19 0.45
C VAL A 98 14.19 7.78 -0.15
N ASP A 99 15.19 7.53 0.71
CA ASP A 99 16.51 7.12 0.27
C ASP A 99 16.59 5.60 0.02
N ALA A 100 17.46 5.20 -0.90
CA ALA A 100 17.64 3.82 -1.31
C ALA A 100 18.36 3.01 -0.24
N LYS A 101 18.01 1.74 -0.06
CA LYS A 101 18.74 0.84 0.87
C LYS A 101 20.22 0.69 0.53
N SER A 102 20.61 0.87 -0.74
CA SER A 102 22.01 0.83 -1.16
C SER A 102 22.82 2.07 -0.73
N HIS A 103 22.16 3.14 -0.30
CA HIS A 103 22.78 4.40 0.12
C HIS A 103 22.54 4.70 1.60
N TYR A 104 21.40 4.28 2.15
CA TYR A 104 21.01 4.45 3.54
C TYR A 104 21.67 3.40 4.45
N TYR A 105 22.75 3.77 5.15
CA TYR A 105 23.64 2.82 5.83
C TYR A 105 23.14 2.31 7.19
N GLN A 106 22.15 2.98 7.79
CA GLN A 106 21.58 2.65 9.10
C GLN A 106 20.79 1.31 9.06
N GLY A 107 20.49 0.82 7.85
CA GLY A 107 19.85 -0.47 7.65
C GLY A 107 18.39 -0.49 8.09
N ASP A 108 17.91 -1.68 8.47
CA ASP A 108 16.48 -1.94 8.66
C ASP A 108 15.98 -1.79 10.10
N PHE A 109 16.90 -1.59 11.04
CA PHE A 109 16.57 -1.65 12.47
C PHE A 109 17.04 -0.44 13.29
N ASP A 110 17.90 0.43 12.74
CA ASP A 110 18.32 1.65 13.44
C ASP A 110 17.32 2.79 13.17
N TYR A 111 16.51 3.08 14.19
CA TYR A 111 15.55 4.19 14.23
C TYR A 111 16.01 5.34 15.14
N THR A 112 17.25 5.28 15.62
CA THR A 112 17.87 6.25 16.52
C THR A 112 18.69 7.28 15.74
N SER A 113 19.39 6.82 14.70
CA SER A 113 20.17 7.67 13.82
C SER A 113 19.29 8.40 12.81
N GLN A 114 19.41 9.73 12.74
CA GLN A 114 18.69 10.52 11.75
C GLN A 114 19.37 10.45 10.38
N PRO A 115 18.61 10.52 9.27
CA PRO A 115 19.21 10.61 7.95
C PRO A 115 20.14 11.81 7.80
N THR A 116 21.32 11.57 7.24
CA THR A 116 22.33 12.56 6.94
C THR A 116 21.87 13.53 5.85
N ALA A 117 22.58 14.65 5.69
CA ALA A 117 22.32 15.57 4.59
C ALA A 117 22.52 14.91 3.21
N GLY A 118 23.44 13.94 3.09
CA GLY A 118 23.66 13.19 1.86
C GLY A 118 22.47 12.31 1.49
N GLU A 119 21.96 11.56 2.45
CA GLU A 119 20.81 10.66 2.29
C GLU A 119 19.54 11.46 1.94
N ARG A 120 19.31 12.61 2.58
CA ARG A 120 18.19 13.50 2.23
C ARG A 120 18.31 14.07 0.81
N ARG A 121 19.52 14.39 0.35
CA ARG A 121 19.74 14.81 -1.05
C ARG A 121 19.49 13.67 -2.02
N ASN A 122 19.87 12.44 -1.69
CA ASN A 122 19.61 11.29 -2.56
C ASN A 122 18.12 10.95 -2.61
N ALA A 123 17.43 10.97 -1.46
CA ALA A 123 15.99 10.78 -1.35
C ALA A 123 15.18 11.74 -2.23
N ALA A 124 15.65 12.98 -2.42
CA ALA A 124 14.95 14.00 -3.20
C ALA A 124 14.71 13.64 -4.68
N LYS A 125 15.40 12.62 -5.20
CA LYS A 125 15.22 12.04 -6.53
C LYS A 125 13.92 11.23 -6.65
N TRP A 126 13.40 10.72 -5.54
CA TRP A 126 12.31 9.74 -5.48
C TRP A 126 11.19 10.24 -4.57
N LYS A 127 10.38 11.18 -5.07
CA LYS A 127 9.24 11.72 -4.32
C LYS A 127 7.93 11.09 -4.78
N LEU A 128 7.02 10.84 -3.84
CA LEU A 128 5.64 10.53 -4.21
C LEU A 128 4.93 11.78 -4.71
N SER A 129 4.08 11.62 -5.74
CA SER A 129 3.21 12.68 -6.22
C SER A 129 2.09 13.04 -5.25
N GLY A 130 1.78 12.13 -4.33
CA GLY A 130 0.65 12.23 -3.42
C GLY A 130 0.23 10.87 -2.88
N TYR A 131 -0.85 10.88 -2.13
CA TYR A 131 -1.65 9.70 -1.84
C TYR A 131 -3.12 10.10 -1.84
N THR A 132 -4.02 9.14 -2.02
CA THR A 132 -5.46 9.36 -1.94
C THR A 132 -6.02 8.48 -0.84
N PRO A 133 -6.50 9.06 0.27
CA PRO A 133 -7.28 8.33 1.26
C PRO A 133 -8.47 7.66 0.59
N LEU A 134 -8.68 6.39 0.88
CA LEU A 134 -9.79 5.60 0.36
C LEU A 134 -10.85 5.42 1.45
N HIS A 135 -12.08 5.16 1.03
CA HIS A 135 -13.14 4.83 1.98
C HIS A 135 -12.86 3.46 2.61
N THR A 136 -13.29 3.28 3.86
CA THR A 136 -13.35 1.96 4.52
C THR A 136 -14.74 1.34 4.38
N GLY A 137 -14.94 0.14 4.93
CA GLY A 137 -16.24 -0.55 4.85
C GLY A 137 -16.58 -0.99 3.43
N SER A 138 -17.86 -0.93 3.07
CA SER A 138 -18.37 -1.50 1.82
C SER A 138 -17.81 -0.83 0.54
N GLN A 139 -17.44 0.45 0.62
CA GLN A 139 -16.91 1.21 -0.52
C GLN A 139 -15.44 0.85 -0.83
N LEU A 140 -14.69 0.36 0.15
CA LEU A 140 -13.26 0.05 0.05
C LEU A 140 -12.94 -0.87 -1.13
N LYS A 141 -13.80 -1.86 -1.40
CA LYS A 141 -13.63 -2.80 -2.52
C LYS A 141 -13.50 -2.07 -3.86
N ASN A 142 -14.40 -1.12 -4.14
CA ASN A 142 -14.39 -0.41 -5.42
C ASN A 142 -13.20 0.53 -5.53
N ASP A 143 -12.85 1.21 -4.45
CA ASP A 143 -11.71 2.12 -4.37
C ASP A 143 -10.38 1.38 -4.60
N VAL A 144 -10.19 0.23 -3.94
CA VAL A 144 -8.99 -0.62 -4.13
C VAL A 144 -8.90 -1.12 -5.57
N LYS A 145 -10.01 -1.59 -6.15
CA LYS A 145 -10.01 -2.05 -7.55
C LYS A 145 -9.65 -0.91 -8.51
N ALA A 146 -10.18 0.29 -8.29
CA ALA A 146 -9.91 1.46 -9.11
C ALA A 146 -8.46 1.95 -9.00
N ALA A 147 -7.87 1.90 -7.79
CA ALA A 147 -6.47 2.24 -7.57
C ALA A 147 -5.52 1.25 -8.27
N LEU A 148 -5.71 -0.06 -8.03
CA LEU A 148 -4.87 -1.08 -8.63
C LEU A 148 -4.99 -1.12 -10.16
N ALA A 149 -6.18 -0.86 -10.71
CA ALA A 149 -6.36 -0.74 -12.17
C ALA A 149 -5.53 0.40 -12.80
N LYS A 150 -5.13 1.40 -12.02
CA LYS A 150 -4.22 2.49 -12.44
C LYS A 150 -2.74 2.19 -12.13
N GLY A 151 -2.43 0.95 -11.72
CA GLY A 151 -1.09 0.57 -11.29
C GLY A 151 -0.65 1.26 -10.00
N LEU A 152 -1.60 1.64 -9.13
CA LEU A 152 -1.31 2.26 -7.83
C LEU A 152 -1.48 1.19 -6.73
N PRO A 153 -0.41 0.82 -6.00
CA PRO A 153 -0.56 -0.03 -4.82
C PRO A 153 -1.36 0.71 -3.75
N VAL A 154 -1.99 -0.05 -2.85
CA VAL A 154 -2.79 0.52 -1.75
C VAL A 154 -2.17 0.09 -0.42
N THR A 155 -1.78 1.03 0.42
CA THR A 155 -1.40 0.71 1.80
C THR A 155 -2.65 0.64 2.67
N VAL A 156 -2.64 -0.27 3.64
CA VAL A 156 -3.74 -0.51 4.57
C VAL A 156 -3.23 -0.61 5.99
N ALA A 157 -4.01 -0.11 6.95
CA ALA A 157 -3.84 -0.38 8.37
C ALA A 157 -5.07 -1.15 8.89
N MET A 158 -4.85 -2.22 9.64
CA MET A 158 -5.89 -3.12 10.13
C MET A 158 -5.46 -3.76 11.47
N PRO A 159 -6.41 -4.29 12.28
CA PRO A 159 -6.05 -5.06 13.45
C PRO A 159 -5.42 -6.39 13.00
N VAL A 160 -4.40 -6.80 13.73
CA VAL A 160 -3.90 -8.17 13.69
C VAL A 160 -4.18 -8.83 15.03
N HIS A 161 -4.52 -10.11 14.96
CA HIS A 161 -4.81 -10.93 16.12
C HIS A 161 -3.70 -11.94 16.34
N ASN A 162 -3.70 -12.62 17.49
CA ASN A 162 -2.65 -13.59 17.81
C ASN A 162 -2.55 -14.71 16.76
N SER A 163 -3.67 -15.13 16.16
CA SER A 163 -3.63 -16.11 15.06
C SER A 163 -2.89 -15.60 13.81
N PHE A 164 -2.82 -14.29 13.59
CA PHE A 164 -2.16 -13.71 12.41
C PHE A 164 -0.65 -13.98 12.38
N PHE A 165 0.00 -14.06 13.54
CA PHE A 165 1.43 -14.38 13.62
C PHE A 165 1.75 -15.79 13.13
N ASN A 166 0.79 -16.71 13.21
CA ASN A 166 0.97 -18.13 12.92
C ASN A 166 0.29 -18.55 11.60
N VAL A 167 -0.04 -17.60 10.71
CA VAL A 167 -0.62 -17.91 9.41
C VAL A 167 0.35 -18.78 8.60
N THR A 168 -0.12 -19.96 8.22
CA THR A 168 0.63 -20.91 7.39
C THR A 168 0.59 -20.51 5.91
N PRO A 169 1.52 -21.01 5.07
CA PRO A 169 1.46 -20.80 3.62
C PRO A 169 0.13 -21.20 2.99
N GLN A 170 -0.48 -22.30 3.45
CA GLN A 170 -1.75 -22.79 2.92
C GLN A 170 -2.91 -21.85 3.26
N VAL A 171 -2.97 -21.36 4.49
CA VAL A 171 -3.98 -20.38 4.91
C VAL A 171 -3.75 -19.07 4.16
N ALA A 172 -2.50 -18.60 4.07
CA ALA A 172 -2.16 -17.36 3.39
C ALA A 172 -2.40 -17.38 1.88
N ALA A 173 -2.15 -18.50 1.20
CA ALA A 173 -2.44 -18.65 -0.22
C ALA A 173 -3.95 -18.74 -0.49
N SER A 174 -4.73 -19.16 0.52
CA SER A 174 -6.18 -19.17 0.46
C SER A 174 -6.78 -17.81 0.87
N TYR A 175 -8.08 -17.64 0.71
CA TYR A 175 -8.81 -16.45 1.18
C TYR A 175 -9.53 -16.70 2.52
N SER A 176 -9.05 -17.68 3.31
CA SER A 176 -9.78 -18.21 4.46
C SER A 176 -9.41 -17.59 5.80
N TYR A 177 -8.32 -16.82 5.88
CA TYR A 177 -7.93 -16.18 7.14
C TYR A 177 -9.03 -15.23 7.63
N TYR A 178 -9.46 -15.46 8.87
CA TYR A 178 -10.35 -14.60 9.64
C TYR A 178 -10.10 -14.90 11.12
N PRO A 179 -9.93 -13.89 12.00
CA PRO A 179 -9.77 -14.15 13.42
C PRO A 179 -11.03 -14.84 13.97
N THR A 180 -10.85 -15.90 14.75
CA THR A 180 -11.96 -16.59 15.39
C THR A 180 -12.53 -15.75 16.53
N ALA A 181 -13.78 -16.01 16.93
CA ALA A 181 -14.35 -15.39 18.12
C ALA A 181 -13.44 -15.65 19.34
N GLY A 182 -13.08 -14.58 20.07
CA GLY A 182 -12.20 -14.65 21.23
C GLY A 182 -10.69 -14.66 20.91
N ASP A 183 -10.28 -14.63 19.64
CA ASP A 183 -8.87 -14.44 19.28
C ASP A 183 -8.41 -13.02 19.69
N PRO A 184 -7.47 -12.86 20.62
CA PRO A 184 -7.08 -11.56 21.12
C PRO A 184 -6.46 -10.69 20.02
N MET A 185 -6.88 -9.43 19.97
CA MET A 185 -6.23 -8.43 19.14
C MET A 185 -4.83 -8.12 19.70
N ALA A 186 -3.81 -8.28 18.87
CA ALA A 186 -2.42 -8.05 19.25
C ALA A 186 -1.98 -6.60 19.00
N GLY A 187 -2.57 -5.93 18.01
CA GLY A 187 -2.28 -4.53 17.70
C GLY A 187 -2.74 -4.11 16.31
N GLY A 188 -2.40 -2.88 15.93
CA GLY A 188 -2.55 -2.39 14.56
C GLY A 188 -1.33 -2.75 13.71
N HIS A 189 -1.56 -3.12 12.46
CA HIS A 189 -0.50 -3.46 11.51
C HIS A 189 -0.76 -2.85 10.14
N ALA A 190 0.31 -2.44 9.47
CA ALA A 190 0.25 -1.83 8.16
C ALA A 190 0.93 -2.71 7.11
N MET A 191 0.28 -2.85 5.95
CA MET A 191 0.71 -3.70 4.84
C MET A 191 0.34 -3.06 3.50
N ALA A 192 0.77 -3.64 2.38
CA ALA A 192 0.48 -3.13 1.05
C ALA A 192 -0.28 -4.16 0.20
N ILE A 193 -1.45 -3.77 -0.29
CA ILE A 193 -2.23 -4.47 -1.29
C ILE A 193 -1.57 -4.26 -2.67
N VAL A 194 -1.25 -5.37 -3.33
CA VAL A 194 -0.54 -5.41 -4.62
C VAL A 194 -1.31 -6.17 -5.69
N GLY A 195 -2.55 -6.57 -5.44
CA GLY A 195 -3.37 -7.22 -6.45
C GLY A 195 -4.76 -7.53 -5.95
N TYR A 196 -5.64 -7.92 -6.88
CA TYR A 196 -6.96 -8.44 -6.55
C TYR A 196 -7.47 -9.45 -7.57
N THR A 197 -8.39 -10.28 -7.11
CA THR A 197 -9.24 -11.16 -7.92
C THR A 197 -10.72 -10.95 -7.57
N SER A 198 -11.60 -11.78 -8.10
CA SER A 198 -13.00 -11.82 -7.68
C SER A 198 -13.17 -12.19 -6.19
N LYS A 199 -12.22 -12.91 -5.59
CA LYS A 199 -12.29 -13.42 -4.21
C LYS A 199 -11.80 -12.42 -3.16
N GLY A 200 -10.82 -11.58 -3.50
CA GLY A 200 -10.20 -10.67 -2.55
C GLY A 200 -8.93 -10.03 -3.07
N VAL A 201 -8.06 -9.62 -2.15
CA VAL A 201 -6.81 -8.91 -2.43
C VAL A 201 -5.58 -9.77 -2.12
N ARG A 202 -4.49 -9.52 -2.84
CA ARG A 202 -3.14 -10.02 -2.54
C ARG A 202 -2.39 -8.92 -1.79
N VAL A 203 -1.83 -9.26 -0.64
CA VAL A 203 -1.19 -8.31 0.28
C VAL A 203 0.21 -8.78 0.63
N GLU A 204 1.21 -7.91 0.48
CA GLU A 204 2.57 -8.15 0.97
C GLU A 204 2.69 -7.69 2.42
N ASN A 205 3.30 -8.55 3.23
CA ASN A 205 3.62 -8.27 4.63
C ASN A 205 5.12 -7.95 4.78
N SER A 206 5.50 -7.40 5.93
CA SER A 206 6.87 -7.00 6.27
C SER A 206 7.51 -7.89 7.33
N TRP A 207 7.21 -9.19 7.33
CA TRP A 207 7.72 -10.19 8.29
C TRP A 207 8.62 -11.26 7.65
N GLY A 208 9.19 -10.94 6.49
CA GLY A 208 10.07 -11.82 5.73
C GLY A 208 9.32 -12.88 4.91
N SER A 209 10.05 -13.50 3.98
CA SER A 209 9.50 -14.50 3.06
C SER A 209 9.13 -15.84 3.72
N GLY A 210 9.56 -16.06 4.96
CA GLY A 210 9.19 -17.27 5.72
C GLY A 210 7.79 -17.22 6.34
N TRP A 211 7.17 -16.04 6.41
CA TRP A 211 5.82 -15.89 6.95
C TRP A 211 4.76 -16.04 5.86
N GLY A 212 3.63 -16.69 6.16
CA GLY A 212 2.52 -16.82 5.23
C GLY A 212 2.92 -17.48 3.91
N ASP A 213 2.37 -17.00 2.80
CA ASP A 213 2.64 -17.49 1.45
C ASP A 213 3.78 -16.67 0.83
N HIS A 214 5.01 -17.09 1.15
CA HIS A 214 6.25 -16.44 0.73
C HIS A 214 6.35 -14.95 1.11
N GLY A 215 5.83 -14.56 2.28
CA GLY A 215 5.79 -13.19 2.79
C GLY A 215 4.52 -12.43 2.43
N PHE A 216 3.51 -13.11 1.87
CA PHE A 216 2.24 -12.49 1.51
C PHE A 216 1.03 -13.32 1.94
N ILE A 217 -0.14 -12.71 1.79
CA ILE A 217 -1.43 -13.27 2.16
C ILE A 217 -2.51 -12.82 1.18
N ASN A 218 -3.45 -13.72 0.89
CA ASN A 218 -4.70 -13.44 0.21
C ASN A 218 -5.78 -13.17 1.25
N LEU A 219 -6.35 -11.97 1.26
CA LEU A 219 -7.43 -11.58 2.16
C LEU A 219 -8.73 -11.48 1.40
N SER A 220 -9.80 -12.10 1.90
CA SER A 220 -11.12 -12.03 1.25
C SER A 220 -11.65 -10.59 1.21
N TRP A 221 -12.53 -10.29 0.25
CA TRP A 221 -13.19 -8.99 0.22
C TRP A 221 -13.94 -8.68 1.52
N LYS A 222 -14.58 -9.69 2.13
CA LYS A 222 -15.27 -9.55 3.42
C LYS A 222 -14.30 -9.17 4.54
N PHE A 223 -13.18 -9.89 4.65
CA PHE A 223 -12.16 -9.55 5.63
C PHE A 223 -11.70 -8.10 5.47
N LEU A 224 -11.38 -7.71 4.22
CA LEU A 224 -10.88 -6.37 3.94
C LEU A 224 -11.89 -5.28 4.31
N THR A 225 -13.16 -5.42 3.93
CA THR A 225 -14.20 -4.43 4.24
C THR A 225 -14.52 -4.35 5.74
N ASP A 226 -14.42 -5.47 6.45
CA ASP A 226 -14.81 -5.54 7.85
C ASP A 226 -13.70 -5.10 8.81
N GLN A 227 -12.43 -5.27 8.42
CA GLN A 227 -11.29 -5.11 9.34
C GLN A 227 -10.44 -3.87 9.05
N THR A 228 -10.49 -3.27 7.86
CA THR A 228 -9.59 -2.16 7.51
C THR A 228 -9.98 -0.87 8.24
N TRP A 229 -9.04 -0.29 8.98
CA TRP A 229 -9.20 1.00 9.64
C TRP A 229 -8.80 2.19 8.76
N GLU A 230 -7.79 2.01 7.93
CA GLU A 230 -7.26 3.04 7.03
C GLU A 230 -6.79 2.37 5.72
N ALA A 231 -7.04 3.02 4.58
CA ALA A 231 -6.53 2.61 3.29
C ALA A 231 -6.14 3.82 2.44
N ASN A 232 -5.03 3.73 1.71
CA ASN A 232 -4.53 4.84 0.89
C ASN A 232 -3.98 4.32 -0.44
N ALA A 233 -4.50 4.83 -1.56
CA ALA A 233 -3.86 4.64 -2.86
C ALA A 233 -2.59 5.48 -2.93
N VAL A 234 -1.45 4.85 -3.22
CA VAL A 234 -0.15 5.52 -3.25
C VAL A 234 0.07 6.14 -4.63
N GLY A 235 0.28 7.45 -4.67
CA GLY A 235 0.53 8.18 -5.91
C GLY A 235 1.86 7.79 -6.56
N LYS A 236 1.98 8.00 -7.86
CA LYS A 236 3.16 7.65 -8.64
C LYS A 236 4.42 8.37 -8.15
N LEU A 237 5.59 7.80 -8.41
CA LEU A 237 6.86 8.47 -8.21
C LEU A 237 7.06 9.58 -9.24
N ILE A 238 7.51 10.74 -8.75
CA ILE A 238 7.97 11.87 -9.56
C ILE A 238 9.48 11.76 -9.67
N LYS A 239 9.96 11.40 -10.86
CA LYS A 239 11.39 11.47 -11.19
C LYS A 239 11.78 12.94 -11.38
N ARG A 240 12.74 13.41 -10.60
CA ARG A 240 13.35 14.74 -10.76
C ARG A 240 14.83 14.61 -11.10
#